data_AF-A0A0R0LJ09-F1
#
_entry.id   AF-A0A0R0LJ09-F1
#
_cell.length_a   1.000
_cell.length_b   1.000
_cell.length_c   1.000
_cell.angle_alpha   90.00
_cell.angle_beta   90.00
_cell.angle_gamma   90.00
#
_symmetry.space_group_name_H-M   'P 1'
#
loop_
_entity.id
_entity.type
_entity.pdbx_description
1 polymer ?
#
loop_
_entity_poly.entity_id
_entity_poly.type
_entity_poly.pdbx_seq_one_letter_code
_entity_poly.pdbx_strand_id
1 'polypeptide(L)'
;MAVQTLTFETYLSVGSAVAAFISALLWVIAARARVPHDPKPDKDGWFPASISVDGDDFIETVKKQGELNRWAAYAAAVAAALQGTSILVPVLIEWAK
;
A
#
# COMPACT_ATOMS: atom_id res chain seq x y z
N MET A 1 1.21 -27.89 -27.96
CA MET A 1 1.17 -26.68 -27.10
C MET A 1 2.46 -26.72 -26.28
N ALA A 2 3.46 -25.92 -26.65
CA ALA A 2 4.71 -25.90 -25.89
C ALA A 2 4.45 -25.21 -24.55
N VAL A 3 4.71 -25.91 -23.43
CA VAL A 3 4.71 -25.27 -22.11
C VAL A 3 5.92 -24.35 -22.10
N GLN A 4 5.68 -23.05 -22.27
CA GLN A 4 6.72 -22.03 -22.16
C GLN A 4 7.18 -22.02 -20.71
N THR A 5 8.43 -22.42 -20.47
CA THR A 5 9.05 -22.35 -19.15
C THR A 5 9.18 -20.88 -18.76
N LEU A 6 8.49 -20.48 -17.69
CA LEU A 6 8.57 -19.12 -17.14
C LEU A 6 10.00 -18.87 -16.65
N THR A 7 10.60 -17.74 -17.06
CA THR A 7 11.93 -17.33 -16.59
C THR A 7 11.85 -16.81 -15.16
N PHE A 8 12.97 -16.86 -14.42
CA PHE A 8 13.07 -16.29 -13.07
C PHE A 8 12.62 -14.81 -13.02
N GLU A 9 13.01 -14.02 -14.02
CA GLU A 9 12.60 -12.62 -14.21
C GLU A 9 11.08 -12.46 -14.35
N THR A 10 10.43 -13.40 -15.05
CA THR A 10 8.98 -13.39 -15.22
C THR A 10 8.30 -13.58 -13.87
N TYR A 11 8.80 -14.47 -13.01
CA TYR A 11 8.27 -14.63 -11.65
C TYR A 11 8.45 -13.38 -10.80
N LEU A 12 9.62 -12.74 -10.85
CA LEU A 12 9.87 -11.47 -10.14
C LEU A 12 8.95 -10.35 -10.62
N SER A 13 8.75 -10.25 -11.93
CA SER A 13 7.88 -9.25 -12.56
C SER A 13 6.41 -9.46 -12.18
N VAL A 14 5.93 -10.70 -12.18
CA VAL A 14 4.57 -11.03 -11.73
C VAL A 14 4.39 -10.67 -10.25
N GLY A 15 5.34 -11.05 -9.39
CA GLY A 15 5.30 -10.69 -7.97
C GLY A 15 5.30 -9.18 -7.75
N SER A 16 6.12 -8.44 -8.50
CA SER A 16 6.13 -6.98 -8.48
C SER A 16 4.78 -6.39 -8.88
N ALA A 17 4.20 -6.85 -9.99
CA ALA A 17 2.92 -6.37 -10.48
C ALA A 17 1.80 -6.60 -9.46
N VAL A 18 1.75 -7.77 -8.84
CA VAL A 18 0.76 -8.08 -7.79
C VAL A 18 0.90 -7.11 -6.61
N ALA A 19 2.13 -6.91 -6.11
CA ALA A 19 2.38 -5.98 -5.01
C ALA A 19 2.02 -4.52 -5.39
N ALA A 20 2.29 -4.11 -6.63
CA ALA A 20 1.93 -2.78 -7.14
C ALA A 20 0.41 -2.57 -7.20
N PHE A 21 -0.35 -3.58 -7.66
CA PHE A 21 -1.81 -3.51 -7.66
C PHE A 21 -2.40 -3.46 -6.25
N ILE A 22 -1.84 -4.23 -5.30
CA ILE A 22 -2.25 -4.15 -3.89
C ILE A 22 -2.01 -2.74 -3.35
N SER A 23 -0.83 -2.16 -3.60
CA SER A 23 -0.52 -0.78 -3.21
C SER A 23 -1.51 0.22 -3.80
N ALA A 24 -1.80 0.12 -5.09
CA ALA A 24 -2.74 1.01 -5.77
C ALA A 24 -4.16 0.91 -5.19
N LEU A 25 -4.65 -0.30 -4.91
CA LEU A 25 -5.95 -0.50 -4.25
C LEU A 25 -5.96 0.12 -2.86
N LEU A 26 -4.91 -0.06 -2.07
CA LEU A 26 -4.81 0.54 -0.74
C LEU A 26 -4.81 2.06 -0.78
N TRP A 27 -4.14 2.69 -1.76
CA TRP A 27 -4.23 4.13 -1.95
C TRP A 27 -5.63 4.61 -2.33
N VAL A 28 -6.34 3.85 -3.17
CA VAL A 28 -7.72 4.17 -3.53
C VAL A 28 -8.65 4.07 -2.31
N ILE A 29 -8.46 3.06 -1.47
CA ILE A 29 -9.22 2.88 -0.22
C ILE A 29 -8.85 3.99 0.78
N ALA A 30 -7.57 4.30 0.93
CA ALA A 30 -7.09 5.39 1.79
C ALA A 30 -7.71 6.72 1.38
N ALA A 31 -7.67 7.08 0.09
CA ALA A 31 -8.22 8.34 -0.42
C ALA A 31 -9.73 8.49 -0.18
N ARG A 32 -10.46 7.37 -0.06
CA ARG A 32 -11.90 7.35 0.21
C ARG A 32 -12.26 7.10 1.67
N ALA A 33 -11.29 6.76 2.52
CA ALA A 33 -11.57 6.48 3.92
C ALA A 33 -12.02 7.75 4.63
N ARG A 34 -13.21 7.69 5.23
CA ARG A 34 -13.81 8.71 6.09
C ARG A 34 -14.38 8.02 7.32
N VAL A 35 -14.28 8.67 8.47
CA VAL A 35 -14.82 8.18 9.74
C VAL A 35 -15.89 9.17 10.18
N PRO A 36 -17.18 8.76 10.22
CA PRO A 36 -18.24 9.62 10.72
C PRO A 36 -17.95 10.06 12.15
N HIS A 37 -18.29 11.31 12.46
CA HIS A 37 -18.16 11.82 13.81
C HIS A 37 -19.16 11.12 14.74
N ASP A 38 -18.66 10.42 15.74
CA ASP A 38 -19.45 9.79 16.80
C ASP A 38 -18.99 10.36 18.14
N PRO A 39 -19.82 11.16 18.84
CA PRO A 39 -19.48 11.71 20.14
C PRO A 39 -19.55 10.60 21.19
N LYS A 40 -18.53 9.73 21.20
CA LYS A 40 -18.34 8.75 22.26
C LYS A 40 -17.47 9.34 23.36
N PRO A 41 -17.91 9.27 24.63
CA PRO A 41 -17.05 9.64 25.75
C PRO A 41 -15.87 8.67 25.81
N ASP A 42 -14.70 9.23 26.12
CA ASP A 42 -13.51 8.49 26.51
C ASP A 42 -13.81 7.62 27.74
N LYS A 43 -12.94 6.64 28.02
CA LYS A 43 -12.95 5.74 29.19
C LYS A 43 -12.98 6.52 30.52
N ASP A 44 -12.54 7.77 30.51
CA ASP A 44 -12.58 8.68 31.66
C ASP A 44 -13.83 9.59 31.68
N GLY A 45 -14.79 9.39 30.77
CA GLY A 45 -16.04 10.17 30.66
C GLY A 45 -15.91 11.52 29.96
N TRP A 46 -14.73 11.84 29.43
CA TRP A 46 -14.45 13.10 28.73
C TRP A 46 -14.77 12.99 27.24
N PHE A 47 -15.30 14.06 26.65
CA PHE A 47 -15.38 14.15 25.19
C PHE A 47 -14.03 14.64 24.67
N PRO A 48 -13.28 13.83 23.90
CA PRO A 48 -12.02 14.28 23.32
C PRO A 48 -12.26 15.46 22.37
N ALA A 49 -11.31 16.39 22.30
CA ALA A 49 -11.36 17.48 21.33
C ALA A 49 -11.43 16.89 19.92
N SER A 50 -12.55 17.08 19.24
CA SER A 50 -12.79 16.63 17.88
C SER A 50 -12.97 17.84 16.98
N ILE A 51 -12.39 17.77 15.79
CA ILE A 51 -12.64 18.72 14.71
C ILE A 51 -13.54 17.99 13.73
N SER A 52 -14.80 18.37 13.68
CA SER A 52 -15.74 17.84 12.70
C SER A 52 -15.77 18.72 11.47
N VAL A 53 -15.69 18.10 10.29
CA VAL A 53 -15.85 18.76 8.99
C VAL A 53 -16.86 17.93 8.22
N ASP A 54 -17.96 18.56 7.78
CA ASP A 54 -19.05 17.90 7.04
C ASP A 54 -19.63 16.63 7.73
N GLY A 55 -19.54 16.55 9.07
CA GLY A 55 -20.04 15.42 9.85
C GLY A 55 -19.04 14.27 10.03
N ASP A 56 -17.82 14.38 9.49
CA ASP A 56 -16.74 13.41 9.71
C ASP A 56 -15.78 13.88 10.82
N ASP A 57 -15.24 12.92 11.58
CA ASP A 57 -14.15 13.19 12.53
C ASP A 57 -12.83 13.29 11.76
N PHE A 58 -12.28 14.50 11.68
CA PHE A 58 -11.06 14.75 10.93
C PHE A 58 -9.86 13.97 11.47
N ILE A 59 -9.71 13.89 12.80
CA ILE A 59 -8.55 13.24 13.42
C ILE A 59 -8.59 11.73 13.19
N GLU A 60 -9.74 11.10 13.43
CA GLU A 60 -9.90 9.66 13.19
C GLU A 60 -9.82 9.32 11.69
N THR A 61 -10.36 10.18 10.83
CA THR A 61 -10.24 10.03 9.38
C THR A 61 -8.77 10.05 8.94
N VAL A 62 -7.99 11.04 9.36
CA VAL A 62 -6.57 11.14 8.99
C VAL A 62 -5.75 9.98 9.56
N LYS A 63 -6.02 9.51 10.78
CA LYS A 63 -5.38 8.31 11.34
C LYS A 63 -5.63 7.08 10.46
N LYS A 64 -6.89 6.83 10.11
CA LYS A 64 -7.27 5.70 9.25
C LYS A 64 -6.66 5.79 7.86
N GLN A 65 -6.66 6.98 7.26
CA GLN A 65 -5.97 7.23 5.99
C GLN A 65 -4.46 6.98 6.10
N GLY A 66 -3.85 7.39 7.22
CA GLY A 66 -2.43 7.18 7.52
C GLY A 66 -2.06 5.70 7.64
N GLU A 67 -2.88 4.90 8.34
CA GLU A 67 -2.67 3.44 8.46
C GLU A 67 -2.75 2.74 7.10
N LEU A 68 -3.76 3.08 6.28
CA LEU A 68 -3.90 2.53 4.93
C LEU A 68 -2.74 2.95 4.03
N ASN A 69 -2.29 4.20 4.13
CA ASN A 69 -1.12 4.69 3.40
C ASN A 69 0.17 3.97 3.81
N ARG A 70 0.33 3.63 5.09
CA ARG A 70 1.49 2.84 5.56
C ARG A 70 1.52 1.47 4.89
N TRP A 71 0.38 0.78 4.82
CA TRP A 71 0.28 -0.51 4.13
C TRP A 71 0.51 -0.39 2.62
N ALA A 72 -0.04 0.65 1.99
CA ALA A 72 0.19 0.93 0.58
C ALA A 72 1.68 1.13 0.29
N ALA A 73 2.39 1.88 1.14
CA ALA A 73 3.82 2.13 1.00
C ALA A 73 4.66 0.86 1.15
N TYR A 74 4.33 -0.02 2.11
CA TYR A 74 5.01 -1.31 2.23
C TYR A 74 4.84 -2.18 0.98
N ALA A 75 3.61 -2.27 0.44
CA ALA A 75 3.35 -3.00 -0.79
C ALA A 75 4.12 -2.41 -1.99
N ALA A 76 4.16 -1.08 -2.11
CA ALA A 76 4.94 -0.39 -3.14
C ALA A 76 6.45 -0.67 -3.02
N ALA A 77 6.98 -0.68 -1.80
CA ALA A 77 8.40 -0.97 -1.56
C ALA A 77 8.76 -2.40 -1.99
N VAL A 78 7.91 -3.38 -1.69
CA VAL A 78 8.07 -4.76 -2.15
C VAL A 78 8.02 -4.83 -3.69
N ALA A 79 7.04 -4.16 -4.30
CA ALA A 79 6.93 -4.09 -5.75
C ALA A 79 8.20 -3.53 -6.40
N ALA A 80 8.71 -2.41 -5.87
CA ALA A 80 9.91 -1.76 -6.36
C ALA A 80 11.16 -2.63 -6.21
N ALA A 81 11.31 -3.33 -5.08
CA ALA A 81 12.43 -4.24 -4.86
C ALA A 81 12.43 -5.41 -5.86
N LEU A 82 11.27 -6.02 -6.10
CA LEU A 82 11.12 -7.11 -7.07
C LEU A 82 11.35 -6.61 -8.50
N GLN A 83 10.81 -5.44 -8.86
CA GLN A 83 10.99 -4.85 -10.18
C GLN A 83 12.46 -4.51 -10.45
N GLY A 84 13.12 -3.87 -9.47
CA GLY A 84 14.54 -3.52 -9.55
C GLY A 84 15.40 -4.77 -9.69
N THR A 85 15.11 -5.83 -8.94
CA THR A 85 15.83 -7.11 -9.03
C THR A 85 15.67 -7.75 -10.41
N SER A 86 14.44 -7.76 -10.95
CA SER A 86 14.18 -8.30 -12.29
C SER A 86 14.96 -7.59 -13.39
N ILE A 87 15.28 -6.30 -13.21
CA ILE A 87 16.05 -5.51 -14.17
C ILE A 87 17.56 -5.68 -13.94
N LEU A 88 18.02 -5.72 -12.69
CA LEU A 88 19.45 -5.73 -12.36
C LEU A 88 20.12 -7.08 -12.61
N VAL A 89 19.44 -8.20 -12.36
CA VAL A 89 20.02 -9.54 -12.53
C VAL A 89 20.57 -9.78 -13.95
N PRO A 90 19.84 -9.54 -15.05
CA PRO A 90 20.38 -9.75 -16.39
C PRO A 90 21.56 -8.83 -16.70
N VAL A 91 21.52 -7.56 -16.25
CA VAL A 91 22.61 -6.60 -16.44
C VAL A 91 23.90 -7.06 -15.74
N LEU A 92 23.79 -7.53 -14.49
CA LEU A 92 24.93 -8.02 -13.73
C LEU A 92 25.53 -9.31 -14.34
N ILE A 93 24.68 -10.19 -14.87
CA ILE A 93 25.12 -11.40 -15.57
C ILE A 93 25.87 -11.04 -16.85
N GLU A 94 25.41 -10.02 -17.59
CA GLU A 94 26.08 -9.55 -18.80
C GLU A 94 27.48 -9.00 -18.50
N TRP A 95 27.63 -8.20 -17.43
CA TRP A 95 28.91 -7.64 -17.04
C TRP A 95 29.92 -8.67 -16.51
N ALA A 96 29.44 -9.83 -16.05
CA ALA A 96 30.28 -10.90 -15.52
C ALA A 96 30.84 -11.85 -16.60
N LYS A 97 30.41 -11.71 -17.86
CA LYS A 97 30.88 -12.48 -19.00
C LYS A 97 32.06 -11.80 -19.69
#